data_AF-A0A1Q7N5D6-F1
#
_entry.id   AF-A0A1Q7N5D6-F1
#
_cell.length_a   1.000
_cell.length_b   1.000
_cell.length_c   1.000
_cell.angle_alpha   90.00
_cell.angle_beta   90.00
_cell.angle_gamma   90.00
#
_symmetry.space_group_name_H-M   'P 1'
#
loop_
_entity.id
_entity.type
_entity.pdbx_description
1 polymer ?
#
loop_
_entity_poly.entity_id
_entity_poly.type
_entity_poly.pdbx_seq_one_letter_code
_entity_poly.pdbx_strand_id
1 'polypeptide(L)'
;MAIALRFAILTSVLVLTMTLSAPPHVTGRAADRVPPLPAPGGHVVAVSSEAQLQSAVTRLASNTTILLAPGTYDLTRIAMRSS
;
A
#
# COMPACT_ATOMS: atom_id res chain seq x y z
N MET A 1 -53.78 -17.81 -1.53
CA MET A 1 -52.66 -17.19 -0.77
C MET A 1 -51.41 -18.09 -0.65
N ALA A 2 -51.26 -19.17 -1.44
CA ALA A 2 -50.15 -20.13 -1.30
C ALA A 2 -48.96 -19.90 -2.26
N ILE A 3 -49.14 -19.12 -3.33
CA ILE A 3 -48.11 -18.85 -4.34
C ILE A 3 -47.16 -17.73 -3.89
N ALA A 4 -47.70 -16.65 -3.32
CA ALA A 4 -46.91 -15.52 -2.81
C ALA A 4 -45.92 -15.91 -1.69
N LEU A 5 -46.30 -16.89 -0.85
CA LEU A 5 -45.44 -17.40 0.23
C LEU A 5 -44.23 -18.17 -0.30
N ARG A 6 -44.37 -18.90 -1.42
CA ARG A 6 -43.29 -19.68 -2.05
C ARG A 6 -42.22 -18.78 -2.68
N PHE A 7 -42.63 -17.67 -3.30
CA PHE A 7 -41.71 -16.69 -3.87
C PHE A 7 -40.91 -15.94 -2.80
N ALA A 8 -41.53 -15.57 -1.67
CA ALA A 8 -40.85 -14.92 -0.55
C ALA A 8 -39.79 -15.81 0.11
N ILE A 9 -40.05 -17.13 0.18
CA ILE A 9 -39.07 -18.10 0.69
C ILE A 9 -37.91 -18.27 -0.30
N LEU A 10 -38.18 -18.36 -1.60
CA LEU A 10 -37.13 -18.49 -2.62
C LEU A 10 -36.20 -17.27 -2.67
N THR A 11 -36.75 -16.06 -2.57
CA THR A 11 -35.94 -14.83 -2.59
C THR A 11 -35.13 -14.66 -1.31
N SER A 12 -35.68 -15.04 -0.16
CA SER A 12 -34.96 -14.99 1.12
C SER A 12 -33.78 -15.97 1.16
N VAL A 13 -33.94 -17.19 0.64
CA VAL A 13 -32.85 -18.17 0.53
C VAL A 13 -31.77 -17.71 -0.45
N LEU A 14 -32.16 -17.09 -1.57
CA LEU A 14 -31.22 -16.58 -2.56
C LEU A 14 -30.32 -15.46 -2.00
N VAL A 15 -30.90 -14.50 -1.26
CA VAL A 15 -30.13 -13.40 -0.66
C VAL A 15 -29.18 -13.88 0.44
N LEU A 16 -29.56 -14.94 1.18
CA LEU A 16 -28.74 -15.49 2.26
C LEU A 16 -27.46 -16.20 1.75
N THR A 17 -27.45 -16.72 0.52
CA THR A 17 -26.28 -17.43 -0.04
C THR A 17 -25.15 -16.52 -0.53
N MET A 18 -25.41 -15.23 -0.73
CA MET A 18 -24.51 -14.33 -1.48
C MET A 18 -23.51 -13.54 -0.61
N THR A 19 -23.55 -13.68 0.72
CA THR A 19 -22.75 -12.87 1.66
C THR A 19 -21.51 -13.57 2.22
N LEU A 20 -21.34 -14.89 2.01
CA LEU A 20 -20.30 -15.68 2.67
C LEU A 20 -19.18 -16.16 1.73
N SER A 21 -18.76 -15.32 0.79
CA SER A 21 -17.55 -15.56 0.00
C SER A 21 -16.49 -14.52 0.36
N ALA A 22 -15.78 -14.75 1.46
CA ALA A 22 -14.56 -14.02 1.77
C ALA A 22 -13.39 -14.69 1.03
N PRO A 23 -12.56 -13.95 0.27
CA PRO A 23 -11.39 -14.54 -0.37
C PRO A 23 -10.43 -15.08 0.69
N PRO A 24 -9.86 -16.29 0.50
CA PRO A 24 -8.85 -16.81 1.40
C PRO A 24 -7.64 -15.86 1.38
N HIS A 25 -7.32 -15.27 2.53
CA HIS A 25 -6.07 -14.56 2.71
C HIS A 25 -4.95 -15.58 2.90
N VAL A 26 -4.00 -15.63 1.97
CA VAL A 26 -2.79 -16.42 2.15
C VAL A 26 -1.83 -15.62 3.01
N THR A 27 -1.69 -15.98 4.28
CA THR A 27 -0.65 -15.43 5.15
C THR A 27 0.69 -16.10 4.80
N GLY A 28 1.59 -15.33 4.16
CA GLY A 28 2.96 -15.78 3.92
C GLY A 28 3.76 -15.89 5.23
N ARG A 29 4.73 -16.81 5.28
CA ARG A 29 5.71 -16.85 6.39
C ARG A 29 6.60 -15.62 6.32
N ALA A 30 6.84 -14.99 7.47
CA ALA A 30 7.82 -13.92 7.60
C ALA A 30 9.22 -14.45 7.23
N ALA A 31 9.97 -13.68 6.45
CA ALA A 31 11.37 -14.00 6.16
C ALA A 31 12.21 -13.82 7.44
N ASP A 32 12.92 -14.88 7.84
CA ASP A 32 13.66 -14.96 9.11
C ASP A 32 14.84 -13.98 9.18
N ARG A 33 15.48 -13.70 8.04
CA ARG A 33 16.62 -12.78 7.96
C ARG A 33 16.78 -12.19 6.57
N VAL A 34 16.56 -10.88 6.46
CA VAL A 34 16.88 -10.12 5.25
C VAL A 34 18.33 -9.64 5.38
N PRO A 35 19.22 -9.92 4.41
CA PRO A 35 20.57 -9.35 4.39
C PRO A 35 20.49 -7.81 4.42
N PRO A 36 21.45 -7.12 5.06
CA PRO A 36 21.50 -5.66 5.04
C PRO A 36 21.61 -5.14 3.61
N LEU A 37 20.93 -4.03 3.31
CA LEU A 37 21.08 -3.38 2.02
C LEU A 37 22.54 -2.88 1.88
N PRO A 38 23.15 -3.02 0.70
CA PRO A 38 24.45 -2.41 0.43
C PRO A 38 24.34 -0.89 0.58
N ALA A 39 25.45 -0.25 0.95
CA ALA A 39 25.48 1.20 1.11
C ALA A 39 25.15 1.90 -0.22
N PRO A 40 24.31 2.96 -0.19
CA PRO A 40 24.01 3.72 -1.40
C PRO A 40 25.25 4.46 -1.92
N GLY A 41 25.43 4.46 -3.23
CA GLY A 41 26.50 5.20 -3.90
C GLY A 41 26.17 6.69 -4.07
N GLY A 42 27.21 7.48 -4.39
CA GLY A 42 27.06 8.90 -4.68
C GLY A 42 26.80 9.76 -3.43
N HIS A 43 26.15 10.90 -3.63
CA HIS A 43 25.80 11.80 -2.53
C HIS A 43 24.52 11.32 -1.84
N VAL A 44 24.57 11.02 -0.55
CA VAL A 44 23.43 10.46 0.19
C VAL A 44 22.75 11.53 1.03
N VAL A 45 21.44 11.69 0.86
CA VAL A 45 20.60 12.59 1.67
C VAL A 45 19.66 11.75 2.52
N ALA A 46 19.93 11.66 3.82
CA ALA A 46 19.06 10.96 4.76
C ALA A 46 17.84 11.82 5.11
N VAL A 47 16.65 11.21 5.09
CA VAL A 47 15.37 11.87 5.41
C VAL A 47 14.58 11.04 6.40
N SER A 48 13.88 11.72 7.32
CA SER A 48 13.05 11.10 8.35
C SER A 48 11.64 11.70 8.43
N SER A 49 11.30 12.64 7.56
CA SER A 49 9.95 13.24 7.47
C SER A 49 9.56 13.59 6.04
N GLU A 50 8.26 13.79 5.80
CA GLU A 50 7.76 14.18 4.48
C GLU A 50 8.27 15.56 4.02
N ALA A 51 8.34 16.54 4.93
CA ALA A 51 8.89 17.86 4.60
C ALA A 51 10.36 17.79 4.16
N GLN A 52 11.15 16.93 4.81
CA GLN A 52 12.54 16.66 4.40
C GLN A 52 12.60 15.95 3.05
N LEU A 53 11.72 14.98 2.82
CA LEU A 53 11.61 14.28 1.54
C LEU A 53 11.24 15.24 0.41
N GLN A 54 10.23 16.09 0.57
CA GLN A 54 9.86 17.10 -0.44
C GLN A 54 11.02 18.06 -0.74
N SER A 55 11.72 18.51 0.31
CA SER A 55 12.87 19.40 0.17
C SER A 55 14.06 18.72 -0.54
N ALA A 56 14.24 17.42 -0.32
CA ALA A 56 15.28 16.63 -0.99
C ALA A 56 14.93 16.39 -2.46
N VAL A 57 13.66 16.05 -2.76
CA VAL A 57 13.16 15.86 -4.14
C VAL A 57 13.25 17.15 -4.96
N THR A 58 12.88 18.30 -4.37
CA THR A 58 12.94 19.60 -5.05
C THR A 58 14.35 20.02 -5.43
N ARG A 59 15.35 19.58 -4.65
CA ARG A 59 16.77 19.90 -4.86
C ARG A 59 17.56 18.72 -5.44
N LEU A 60 16.87 17.69 -5.95
CA LEU A 60 17.51 16.48 -6.42
C LEU A 60 18.42 16.77 -7.61
N ALA A 61 19.69 16.44 -7.46
CA ALA A 61 20.70 16.53 -8.51
C ALA A 61 21.11 15.13 -8.99
N SER A 62 21.78 15.05 -10.14
CA SER A 62 22.36 13.81 -10.63
C SER A 62 23.28 13.16 -9.59
N ASN A 63 23.34 11.83 -9.57
CA ASN A 63 24.18 11.03 -8.65
C ASN A 63 23.88 11.26 -7.15
N THR A 64 22.64 11.64 -6.82
CA THR A 64 22.16 11.81 -5.45
C THR A 64 21.18 10.69 -5.09
N THR A 65 21.39 10.05 -3.94
CA THR A 65 20.50 9.02 -3.40
C THR A 65 19.79 9.56 -2.16
N ILE A 66 18.46 9.50 -2.12
CA ILE A 66 17.66 9.84 -0.94
C ILE A 66 17.48 8.57 -0.10
N LEU A 67 17.96 8.57 1.14
CA LEU A 67 17.86 7.45 2.08
C LEU A 67 16.74 7.72 3.10
N LEU A 68 15.67 6.92 3.07
CA LEU A 68 14.55 7.07 3.99
C LEU A 68 14.82 6.30 5.29
N ALA A 69 14.62 6.97 6.43
CA ALA A 69 14.61 6.33 7.73
C ALA A 69 13.34 5.45 7.90
N PRO A 70 13.36 4.42 8.76
CA PRO A 70 12.18 3.62 9.05
C PRO A 70 11.01 4.47 9.54
N GLY A 71 9.84 4.27 8.96
CA GLY A 71 8.62 4.99 9.33
C GLY A 71 7.58 5.02 8.22
N THR A 72 6.45 5.64 8.51
CA THR A 72 5.39 5.89 7.54
C THR A 72 5.48 7.32 7.04
N TYR A 73 5.45 7.51 5.73
CA TYR A 73 5.53 8.82 5.10
C TYR A 73 4.23 9.07 4.33
N ASP A 74 3.47 10.08 4.75
CA ASP A 74 2.24 10.49 4.07
C ASP A 74 2.58 11.36 2.85
N LEU A 75 2.65 10.74 1.68
CA LEU A 75 3.04 11.41 0.44
C LEU A 75 1.89 12.28 -0.09
N THR A 76 1.84 13.55 0.32
CA THR A 76 0.78 14.48 -0.07
C THR A 76 1.02 15.16 -1.42
N ARG A 77 2.29 15.24 -1.87
CA ARG A 77 2.68 15.80 -3.16
C ARG A 77 3.84 15.03 -3.75
N ILE A 78 3.64 14.53 -4.97
CA ILE A 78 4.69 13.99 -5.84
C ILE A 78 5.00 15.02 -6.91
N ALA A 79 6.13 15.71 -6.78
CA ALA A 79 6.60 16.63 -7.83
C ALA A 79 7.21 15.81 -8.97
N MET A 80 6.44 15.57 -10.04
CA MET A 80 7.02 15.14 -11.31
C MET A 80 7.70 16.34 -11.97
N ARG A 81 9.03 16.29 -12.11
CA ARG A 81 9.80 17.32 -12.84
C ARG A 81 9.43 17.23 -14.32
N SER A 82 8.65 18.19 -14.82
CA SER A 82 8.37 18.35 -16.25
C SER A 82 9.60 18.93 -16.96
N SER A 83 10.09 18.19 -17.95
CA SER A 83 11.21 18.50 -18.83
C SER A 83 10.93 19.66 -19.78
#